data_AF-A0A2N1NKX1-F1
#
_entry.id   AF-A0A2N1NKX1-F1
#
_cell.length_a   1.000
_cell.length_b   1.000
_cell.length_c   1.000
_cell.angle_alpha   90.00
_cell.angle_beta   90.00
_cell.angle_gamma   90.00
#
_symmetry.space_group_name_H-M   'P 1'
#
loop_
_entity.id
_entity.type
_entity.pdbx_description
1 polymer ?
#
loop_
_entity_poly.entity_id
_entity_poly.type
_entity_poly.pdbx_seq_one_letter_code
_entity_poly.pdbx_strand_id
1 'polypeptide(L)'
;MGRVIPSSLHYLEFLMPLTSSQLNTFLMDCQAPLKTLIVDSSPYIFLTDSHINAIRNFTIRKGTLKYVSIGIGGLNIDHDRLYIEEIGRYLNFLPVDKVMVRY
;
A
#
# COMPACT_ATOMS: atom_id res chain seq x y z
N MET A 1 12.41 -7.58 19.21
CA MET A 1 11.67 -8.85 19.04
C MET A 1 10.75 -8.70 17.84
N GLY A 2 11.09 -9.33 16.71
CA GLY A 2 10.30 -9.25 15.49
C GLY A 2 8.97 -9.98 15.67
N ARG A 3 7.85 -9.27 15.52
CA ARG A 3 6.53 -9.91 15.46
C ARG A 3 6.50 -10.77 14.20
N VAL A 4 6.46 -12.09 14.39
CA VAL A 4 6.28 -13.05 13.30
C VAL A 4 4.91 -12.78 12.68
N ILE A 5 4.91 -12.35 11.41
CA ILE A 5 3.67 -12.18 10.65
C ILE A 5 3.09 -13.59 10.44
N PRO A 6 1.82 -13.84 10.81
CA PRO A 6 1.21 -15.15 10.66
C PRO A 6 1.30 -15.62 9.20
N SER A 7 1.74 -16.86 8.97
CA SER A 7 1.85 -17.43 7.62
C SER A 7 0.50 -17.56 6.90
N SER A 8 -0.62 -17.44 7.61
CA SER A 8 -1.98 -17.44 7.08
C SER A 8 -2.57 -16.03 6.87
N LEU A 9 -1.78 -14.97 7.09
CA LEU A 9 -2.29 -13.61 6.96
C LEU A 9 -2.62 -13.27 5.49
N HIS A 10 -3.91 -13.09 5.21
CA HIS A 10 -4.41 -12.70 3.89
C HIS A 10 -4.82 -11.23 3.80
N TYR A 11 -5.03 -10.58 4.94
CA TYR A 11 -5.48 -9.21 5.06
C TYR A 11 -4.55 -8.46 6.01
N LEU A 12 -4.15 -7.26 5.61
CA LEU A 12 -3.34 -6.38 6.44
C LEU A 12 -3.77 -4.95 6.22
N GLU A 13 -3.84 -4.22 7.32
CA GLU A 13 -4.25 -2.84 7.35
C GLU A 13 -3.32 -2.06 8.27
N PHE A 14 -2.77 -0.98 7.74
CA PHE A 14 -2.01 0.01 8.49
C PHE A 14 -2.87 1.25 8.60
N LEU A 15 -3.28 1.57 9.84
CA LEU A 15 -4.07 2.77 10.20
C LEU A 15 -3.21 3.86 10.86
N MET A 16 -1.89 3.77 10.72
CA MET A 16 -0.95 4.65 11.39
C MET A 16 0.07 5.19 10.41
N PRO A 17 0.67 6.35 10.70
CA PRO A 17 1.73 6.90 9.88
C PRO A 17 2.90 5.92 9.79
N LEU A 18 3.17 5.36 8.61
CA LEU A 18 4.38 4.59 8.34
C LEU A 18 5.33 5.40 7.48
N THR A 19 6.61 5.37 7.81
CA THR A 19 7.65 5.81 6.86
C THR A 19 7.80 4.77 5.75
N SER A 20 8.33 5.21 4.60
CA SER A 20 8.56 4.32 3.45
C SER A 20 9.51 3.18 3.80
N SER A 21 10.50 3.45 4.66
CA SER A 21 11.42 2.43 5.16
C SER A 21 10.70 1.39 6.03
N GLN A 22 9.83 1.80 6.97
CA GLN A 22 9.08 0.86 7.80
C GLN A 22 8.15 -0.02 6.98
N LEU A 23 7.42 0.58 6.02
CA LEU A 23 6.55 -0.17 5.12
C LEU A 23 7.36 -1.16 4.29
N ASN A 24 8.49 -0.72 3.71
CA ASN A 24 9.33 -1.58 2.89
C ASN A 24 9.93 -2.74 3.70
N THR A 25 10.46 -2.48 4.89
CA THR A 25 10.97 -3.55 5.77
C THR A 25 9.88 -4.56 6.09
N PHE A 26 8.70 -4.12 6.48
CA PHE A 26 7.58 -5.00 6.76
C PHE A 26 7.22 -5.87 5.54
N LEU A 27 7.05 -5.25 4.37
CA LEU A 27 6.67 -5.96 3.15
C LEU A 27 7.77 -6.91 2.69
N MET A 28 9.05 -6.57 2.90
CA MET A 28 10.18 -7.42 2.59
C MET A 28 10.19 -8.70 3.42
N ASP A 29 9.93 -8.59 4.74
CA ASP A 29 9.95 -9.70 5.68
C ASP A 29 8.64 -10.51 5.70
N CYS A 30 7.57 -9.97 5.13
CA CYS A 30 6.27 -10.64 5.06
C CYS A 30 6.36 -11.95 4.24
N GLN A 31 6.22 -13.08 4.92
CA GLN A 31 6.13 -14.40 4.28
C GLN A 31 4.70 -14.82 3.95
N ALA A 32 3.70 -14.15 4.52
CA ALA A 32 2.30 -14.49 4.34
C ALA A 32 1.81 -14.27 2.89
N PRO A 33 0.85 -15.08 2.41
CA PRO A 33 0.21 -14.92 1.11
C PRO A 33 -0.83 -13.79 1.16
N LEU A 34 -0.35 -12.57 1.37
CA LEU A 34 -1.18 -11.39 1.54
C LEU A 34 -1.98 -11.13 0.25
N LYS A 35 -3.30 -11.03 0.38
CA LYS A 35 -4.24 -10.78 -0.73
C LYS A 35 -4.76 -9.35 -0.71
N THR A 36 -4.91 -8.78 0.47
CA THR A 36 -5.43 -7.43 0.68
C THR A 36 -4.47 -6.62 1.52
N LEU A 37 -4.08 -5.45 1.02
CA LEU A 37 -3.28 -4.46 1.74
C LEU A 37 -4.05 -3.15 1.78
N ILE A 38 -4.27 -2.64 2.99
CA ILE A 38 -4.81 -1.30 3.22
C ILE A 38 -3.71 -0.47 3.88
N VAL A 39 -3.36 0.65 3.27
CA VAL A 39 -2.45 1.65 3.83
C VAL A 39 -3.25 2.93 3.95
N ASP A 40 -3.81 3.15 5.13
CA ASP A 40 -4.57 4.35 5.45
C ASP A 40 -3.85 5.09 6.57
N SER A 41 -3.44 6.31 6.28
CA SER A 41 -2.70 7.13 7.23
C SER A 41 -3.26 8.54 7.30
N SER A 42 -4.56 8.65 6.97
CA SER A 42 -5.35 9.85 7.21
C SER A 42 -5.29 10.24 8.69
N PRO A 43 -5.14 11.54 9.02
CA PRO A 43 -5.05 12.70 8.12
C PRO A 43 -3.60 13.16 7.81
N TYR A 44 -2.55 12.38 8.12
CA TYR A 44 -1.19 12.91 8.29
C TYR A 44 -0.12 12.39 7.33
N ILE A 45 -0.46 11.56 6.34
CA ILE A 45 0.54 11.06 5.40
C ILE A 45 0.12 11.28 3.95
N PHE A 46 1.04 11.92 3.23
CA PHE A 46 1.22 11.70 1.81
C PHE A 46 2.08 10.46 1.66
N LEU A 47 1.54 9.40 1.05
CA LEU A 47 2.42 8.37 0.52
C LEU A 47 3.38 9.07 -0.44
N THR A 48 4.62 8.63 -0.43
CA THR A 48 5.65 9.08 -1.38
C THR A 48 5.84 7.99 -2.41
N ASP A 49 6.49 8.30 -3.53
CA ASP A 49 6.82 7.30 -4.55
C ASP A 49 7.58 6.10 -3.98
N SER A 50 8.36 6.31 -2.91
CA SER A 50 9.04 5.23 -2.20
C SER A 50 8.07 4.24 -1.54
N HIS A 51 6.94 4.71 -0.99
CA HIS A 51 5.90 3.84 -0.46
C HIS A 51 5.23 3.04 -1.57
N ILE A 52 4.86 3.72 -2.65
CA ILE A 52 4.20 3.09 -3.80
C ILE A 52 5.13 2.04 -4.44
N ASN A 53 6.41 2.35 -4.59
CA ASN A 53 7.40 1.40 -5.08
C ASN A 53 7.58 0.18 -4.16
N ALA A 54 7.51 0.35 -2.83
CA ALA A 54 7.55 -0.78 -1.90
C ALA A 54 6.34 -1.71 -2.10
N ILE A 55 5.13 -1.15 -2.24
CA ILE A 55 3.90 -1.92 -2.53
C ILE A 55 4.00 -2.62 -3.88
N ARG A 56 4.50 -1.94 -4.92
CA ARG A 56 4.73 -2.51 -6.24
C ARG A 56 5.70 -3.68 -6.20
N ASN A 57 6.87 -3.49 -5.59
CA ASN A 57 7.89 -4.53 -5.48
C ASN A 57 7.36 -5.75 -4.72
N PHE A 58 6.63 -5.52 -3.63
CA PHE A 58 5.97 -6.60 -2.90
C PHE A 58 4.98 -7.37 -3.78
N THR A 59 4.14 -6.65 -4.53
CA THR A 59 3.11 -7.28 -5.37
C THR A 59 3.72 -8.12 -6.48
N ILE A 60 4.73 -7.59 -7.18
CA ILE A 60 5.45 -8.32 -8.23
C ILE A 60 6.14 -9.56 -7.64
N ARG A 61 6.85 -9.41 -6.51
CA ARG A 61 7.61 -10.49 -5.87
C ARG A 61 6.73 -11.61 -5.33
N LYS A 62 5.59 -11.28 -4.72
CA LYS A 62 4.71 -12.27 -4.08
C LYS A 62 3.63 -12.81 -5.02
N GLY A 63 3.13 -12.00 -5.95
CA GLY A 63 2.07 -12.38 -6.88
C GLY A 63 0.71 -12.70 -6.23
N THR A 64 0.57 -12.58 -4.91
CA THR A 64 -0.66 -12.90 -4.17
C THR A 64 -1.55 -11.72 -3.90
N LEU A 65 -1.02 -10.50 -3.97
CA LEU A 65 -1.77 -9.29 -3.67
C LEU A 65 -2.79 -9.04 -4.77
N LYS A 66 -4.06 -8.99 -4.40
CA LYS A 66 -5.20 -8.85 -5.30
C LYS A 66 -5.97 -7.56 -5.09
N TYR A 67 -5.73 -6.87 -3.98
CA TYR A 67 -6.43 -5.65 -3.62
C TYR A 67 -5.52 -4.73 -2.82
N VAL A 68 -5.50 -3.46 -3.22
CA VAL A 68 -4.75 -2.40 -2.55
C VAL A 68 -5.68 -1.21 -2.31
N SER A 69 -5.79 -0.81 -1.04
CA SER A 69 -6.44 0.42 -0.65
C SER A 69 -5.40 1.40 -0.12
N ILE A 70 -5.40 2.62 -0.63
CA ILE A 70 -4.51 3.70 -0.19
C ILE A 70 -5.36 4.88 0.27
N GLY A 71 -5.20 5.30 1.52
CA GLY A 71 -5.71 6.58 2.00
C GLY A 71 -4.74 7.70 1.60
N ILE A 72 -5.24 8.71 0.89
CA ILE A 72 -4.52 9.95 0.61
C ILE A 72 -5.12 11.04 1.50
N GLY A 73 -4.28 11.78 2.23
CA GLY A 73 -4.69 12.61 3.37
C GLY A 73 -5.61 13.82 3.09
N GLY A 74 -6.27 13.93 1.92
CA GLY A 74 -7.39 14.85 1.69
C GLY A 74 -7.07 16.35 1.83
N LEU A 75 -5.79 16.73 1.83
CA LEU A 75 -5.37 18.11 2.09
C LEU A 75 -5.50 19.02 0.86
N ASN A 76 -5.48 18.46 -0.36
CA ASN A 76 -5.65 19.21 -1.61
C ASN A 76 -6.14 18.32 -2.76
N ILE A 77 -7.39 18.53 -3.19
CA ILE A 77 -8.08 17.74 -4.24
C ILE A 77 -7.31 17.66 -5.56
N ASP A 78 -6.63 18.74 -5.97
CA ASP A 78 -5.91 18.76 -7.25
C ASP A 78 -4.61 17.95 -7.15
N HIS A 79 -3.91 18.04 -6.02
CA HIS A 79 -2.77 17.16 -5.72
C HIS A 79 -3.21 15.70 -5.59
N ASP A 80 -4.33 15.45 -4.92
CA ASP A 80 -4.90 14.13 -4.73
C ASP A 80 -5.25 13.47 -6.07
N ARG A 81 -5.82 14.23 -7.02
CA ARG A 81 -6.13 13.73 -8.37
C ARG A 81 -4.88 13.30 -9.14
N LEU A 82 -3.84 14.13 -9.17
CA LEU A 82 -2.58 13.79 -9.82
C LEU A 82 -1.95 12.55 -9.17
N TYR A 83 -2.03 12.47 -7.83
CA TYR A 83 -1.50 11.34 -7.08
C TYR A 83 -2.27 10.03 -7.33
N ILE A 84 -3.59 10.09 -7.49
CA ILE A 84 -4.42 8.95 -7.88
C ILE A 84 -4.02 8.40 -9.26
N GLU A 85 -3.84 9.27 -10.25
CA GLU A 85 -3.41 8.87 -11.59
C GLU A 85 -2.03 8.19 -11.56
N GLU A 86 -1.14 8.72 -10.73
CA GLU A 86 0.22 8.20 -10.55
C GLU A 86 0.20 6.81 -9.89
N ILE A 87 -0.56 6.63 -8.80
CA ILE A 87 -0.79 5.30 -8.19
C ILE A 87 -1.31 4.29 -9.22
N GLY A 88 -2.27 4.71 -10.05
CA GLY A 88 -2.81 3.87 -11.13
C GLY A 88 -1.74 3.42 -12.13
N ARG A 89 -0.78 4.29 -12.49
CA ARG A 89 0.36 3.93 -13.35
C ARG A 89 1.30 2.95 -12.65
N TYR A 90 1.56 3.14 -11.36
CA TYR A 90 2.47 2.27 -10.60
C TYR A 90 1.90 0.87 -10.35
N LEU A 91 0.57 0.76 -10.18
CA LEU A 91 -0.12 -0.49 -9.86
C LEU A 91 -0.90 -1.07 -11.05
N ASN A 92 -0.52 -0.71 -12.28
CA ASN A 92 -1.20 -1.10 -13.52
C ASN A 92 -1.25 -2.62 -13.81
N PHE A 93 -0.52 -3.42 -13.05
CA PHE A 93 -0.57 -4.89 -13.08
C PHE A 93 -1.73 -5.47 -12.26
N LEU A 94 -2.38 -4.65 -11.42
CA LEU A 94 -3.65 -4.98 -10.79
C LEU A 94 -4.80 -4.44 -11.64
N PRO A 95 -5.94 -5.16 -11.72
CA PRO A 95 -7.16 -4.60 -12.31
C PRO A 95 -7.55 -3.29 -11.62
N VAL A 96 -8.07 -2.32 -12.37
CA VAL A 96 -8.39 -0.97 -11.87
C VAL A 96 -9.39 -1.01 -10.71
N ASP A 97 -10.35 -1.94 -10.73
CA ASP A 97 -11.34 -2.13 -9.65
C ASP A 97 -10.75 -2.72 -8.36
N LYS A 98 -9.46 -3.10 -8.37
CA LYS A 98 -8.72 -3.65 -7.25
C LYS A 98 -7.75 -2.66 -6.60
N VAL A 99 -7.61 -1.48 -7.18
CA VAL A 99 -6.84 -0.37 -6.60
C VAL A 99 -7.84 0.71 -6.24
N MET A 100 -7.99 0.97 -4.94
CA MET A 100 -8.93 1.98 -4.46
C MET A 100 -8.15 3.02 -3.68
N VAL A 101 -8.38 4.28 -4.01
CA VAL A 101 -7.79 5.43 -3.32
C VAL A 101 -8.91 6.15 -2.57
N ARG A 102 -8.74 6.36 -1.26
CA ARG A 102 -9.72 6.99 -0.36
C ARG A 102 -9.21 8.35 0.11
N TYR A 103 -10.12 9.31 0.29
CA TYR A 103 -9.87 10.63 0.86
C TYR A 103 -10.25 10.64 2.34
#